data_AF-A0A7V8RBZ8-F1
#
_entry.id   AF-A0A7V8RBZ8-F1
#
_cell.length_a   1.000
_cell.length_b   1.000
_cell.length_c   1.000
_cell.angle_alpha   90.00
_cell.angle_beta   90.00
_cell.angle_gamma   90.00
#
_symmetry.space_group_name_H-M   'P 1'
#
loop_
_entity.id
_entity.type
_entity.pdbx_description
1 polymer ?
#
loop_
_entity_poly.entity_id
_entity_poly.type
_entity_poly.pdbx_seq_one_letter_code
_entity_poly.pdbx_strand_id
1 'polypeptide(L)'
;MDRFTGVPHTVMKSEAYRSLSSTARSLLFELAMIENGKNNGSLYLSVRDAADRLGMSDPNSVTNAFDELTDRGLICCTKAAHFEVKAADHSRARCWKLTWKAANRRPPSDEWRAYCAPPDSGAAKRARRGMAALKRYGYALSAHRLPVLETITE
;
A
#
# COMPACT_ATOMS: atom_id res chain seq x y z
N MET A 1 -1.58 -24.17 2.59
CA MET A 1 -0.77 -23.45 3.59
C MET A 1 -1.37 -22.09 3.80
N ASP A 2 -1.64 -21.74 5.06
CA ASP A 2 -1.98 -20.38 5.42
C ASP A 2 -0.81 -19.44 5.08
N ARG A 3 -1.11 -18.26 4.54
CA ARG A 3 -0.10 -17.27 4.14
C ARG A 3 -0.46 -15.92 4.73
N PHE A 4 0.46 -15.38 5.51
CA PHE A 4 0.36 -14.02 6.01
C PHE A 4 0.91 -13.05 4.98
N THR A 5 0.17 -11.97 4.73
CA THR A 5 0.70 -10.80 4.02
C THR A 5 1.00 -9.69 5.01
N GLY A 6 2.06 -8.93 4.73
CA GLY A 6 2.54 -7.88 5.61
C GLY A 6 3.25 -6.77 4.86
N VAL A 7 3.11 -5.56 5.38
CA VAL A 7 3.87 -4.39 4.94
C VAL A 7 4.95 -4.14 5.98
N PRO A 8 6.24 -3.95 5.62
CA PRO A 8 7.30 -3.71 6.59
C PRO A 8 7.01 -2.51 7.49
N HIS A 9 7.39 -2.59 8.77
CA HIS A 9 7.22 -1.47 9.70
C HIS A 9 7.91 -0.18 9.21
N THR A 10 9.04 -0.29 8.50
CA THR A 10 9.76 0.84 7.90
C THR A 10 8.89 1.56 6.87
N VAL A 11 8.19 0.81 6.01
CA VAL A 11 7.22 1.34 5.05
C VAL A 11 6.04 1.96 5.80
N MET A 12 5.45 1.26 6.77
CA MET A 12 4.26 1.76 7.49
C MET A 12 4.52 3.01 8.35
N LYS A 13 5.76 3.22 8.78
CA LYS A 13 6.19 4.40 9.54
C LYS A 13 6.65 5.56 8.64
N SER A 14 6.84 5.33 7.34
CA SER A 14 7.31 6.33 6.37
C SER A 14 6.29 7.44 6.11
N GLU A 15 6.77 8.61 5.67
CA GLU A 15 5.90 9.71 5.28
C GLU A 15 4.99 9.32 4.10
N ALA A 16 5.50 8.55 3.13
CA ALA A 16 4.74 7.98 2.03
C ALA A 16 3.49 7.26 2.54
N TYR A 17 3.64 6.25 3.39
CA TYR A 17 2.49 5.50 3.90
C TYR A 17 1.59 6.36 4.82
N ARG A 18 2.18 7.24 5.63
CA ARG A 18 1.42 8.08 6.57
C ARG A 18 0.59 9.16 5.86
N SER A 19 0.98 9.57 4.66
CA SER A 19 0.26 10.55 3.85
C SER A 19 -0.91 9.96 3.04
N LEU A 20 -1.03 8.63 2.92
CA LEU A 20 -2.12 7.94 2.19
C LEU A 20 -3.51 8.16 2.76
N SER A 21 -4.55 7.96 1.92
CA SER A 21 -5.94 7.88 2.35
C SER A 21 -6.22 6.51 2.97
N SER A 22 -7.37 6.35 3.63
CA SER A 22 -7.80 5.04 4.14
C SER A 22 -7.96 4.05 2.98
N THR A 23 -8.62 4.46 1.89
CA THR A 23 -8.83 3.65 0.70
C THR A 23 -7.51 3.19 0.09
N ALA A 24 -6.54 4.10 -0.07
CA ALA A 24 -5.23 3.75 -0.63
C ALA A 24 -4.44 2.81 0.28
N ARG A 25 -4.56 2.92 1.61
CA ARG A 25 -3.98 1.93 2.53
C ARG A 25 -4.63 0.55 2.37
N SER A 26 -5.95 0.47 2.28
CA SER A 26 -6.65 -0.80 2.08
C SER A 26 -6.27 -1.44 0.74
N LEU A 27 -6.21 -0.65 -0.33
CA LEU A 27 -5.79 -1.12 -1.66
C LEU A 27 -4.35 -1.68 -1.63
N LEU A 28 -3.45 -1.09 -0.85
CA LEU A 28 -2.10 -1.61 -0.69
C LEU A 28 -2.09 -3.04 -0.13
N PHE A 29 -2.97 -3.34 0.83
CA PHE A 29 -3.09 -4.69 1.38
C PHE A 29 -3.71 -5.68 0.40
N GLU A 30 -4.64 -5.25 -0.46
CA GLU A 30 -5.15 -6.09 -1.55
C GLU A 30 -4.02 -6.49 -2.52
N LEU A 31 -3.17 -5.54 -2.91
CA LEU A 31 -2.00 -5.84 -3.73
C LEU A 31 -0.99 -6.74 -3.01
N ALA A 32 -0.79 -6.52 -1.71
CA ALA A 32 0.07 -7.37 -0.88
C ALA A 32 -0.48 -8.80 -0.72
N MET A 33 -1.79 -8.98 -0.72
CA MET A 33 -2.44 -10.30 -0.67
C MET A 33 -2.26 -11.09 -1.98
N ILE A 34 -2.30 -10.41 -3.12
CA ILE A 34 -2.12 -11.02 -4.46
C ILE A 34 -0.66 -11.45 -4.68
N GLU A 35 0.29 -10.81 -4.01
CA GLU A 35 1.71 -11.15 -4.07
C GLU A 35 1.97 -12.54 -3.47
N ASN A 36 2.69 -13.40 -4.21
CA ASN A 36 2.88 -14.81 -3.86
C ASN A 36 4.36 -15.22 -3.70
N GLY A 37 5.27 -14.25 -3.59
CA GLY A 37 6.72 -14.42 -3.51
C GLY A 37 7.41 -14.51 -4.87
N LYS A 38 6.67 -14.74 -5.96
CA LYS A 38 7.22 -14.95 -7.31
C LYS A 38 6.67 -14.01 -8.37
N ASN A 39 5.51 -13.40 -8.13
CA ASN A 39 4.77 -12.59 -9.10
C ASN A 39 4.88 -11.07 -8.87
N ASN A 40 5.75 -10.60 -7.97
CA ASN A 40 5.95 -9.16 -7.80
C ASN A 40 6.45 -8.52 -9.10
N GLY A 41 5.71 -7.52 -9.61
CA GLY A 41 5.88 -6.98 -10.97
C GLY A 41 4.98 -7.60 -12.04
N SER A 42 4.05 -8.46 -11.62
CA SER A 42 2.95 -8.98 -12.44
C SER A 42 1.68 -9.09 -11.60
N LEU A 43 1.52 -8.20 -10.62
CA LEU A 43 0.34 -8.14 -9.77
C LEU A 43 -0.82 -7.55 -10.59
N TYR A 44 -1.72 -8.42 -11.03
CA TYR A 44 -2.88 -8.03 -11.80
C TYR A 44 -4.01 -7.63 -10.87
N LEU A 45 -4.46 -6.38 -10.95
CA LEU A 45 -5.65 -5.91 -10.25
C LEU A 45 -6.24 -4.72 -11.01
N SER A 46 -7.45 -4.90 -11.57
CA SER A 46 -8.17 -3.83 -12.25
C SER A 46 -8.83 -2.88 -11.23
N VAL A 47 -9.20 -1.67 -11.67
CA VAL A 47 -9.93 -0.72 -10.81
C VAL A 47 -11.28 -1.29 -10.37
N ARG A 48 -11.97 -2.01 -11.26
CA ARG A 48 -13.26 -2.63 -10.96
C ARG A 48 -13.12 -3.74 -9.93
N ASP A 49 -12.21 -4.68 -10.14
CA ASP A 49 -11.99 -5.77 -9.18
C ASP A 49 -11.51 -5.23 -7.84
N ALA A 50 -10.66 -4.19 -7.85
CA ALA A 50 -10.25 -3.52 -6.62
C ALA A 50 -11.44 -2.86 -5.90
N ALA A 51 -12.36 -2.22 -6.63
CA ALA A 51 -13.57 -1.64 -6.03
C ALA A 51 -14.46 -2.72 -5.40
N ASP A 52 -14.70 -3.81 -6.11
CA ASP A 52 -15.49 -4.95 -5.61
C ASP A 52 -14.84 -5.55 -4.35
N ARG A 53 -13.51 -5.76 -4.36
CA ARG A 53 -12.76 -6.28 -3.20
C ARG A 53 -12.77 -5.34 -1.99
N LEU A 54 -12.73 -4.03 -2.24
CA LEU A 54 -12.79 -3.00 -1.20
C LEU A 54 -14.22 -2.70 -0.73
N GLY A 55 -15.25 -3.29 -1.36
CA GLY A 55 -16.66 -2.99 -1.08
C GLY A 55 -17.04 -1.56 -1.45
N MET A 56 -16.39 -0.97 -2.44
CA MET A 56 -16.58 0.41 -2.87
C MET A 56 -17.48 0.48 -4.09
N SER A 57 -18.54 1.29 -4.03
CA SER A 57 -19.43 1.53 -5.16
C SER A 57 -18.88 2.56 -6.16
N ASP A 58 -17.98 3.44 -5.73
CA ASP A 58 -17.35 4.48 -6.57
C ASP A 58 -15.96 4.04 -7.07
N PRO A 59 -15.79 3.74 -8.38
CA PRO A 59 -14.51 3.38 -8.96
C PRO A 59 -13.51 4.55 -9.01
N ASN A 60 -13.96 5.81 -8.93
CA ASN A 60 -13.06 6.97 -8.99
C ASN A 60 -12.21 7.05 -7.73
N SER A 61 -12.80 6.80 -6.55
CA SER A 61 -12.06 6.69 -5.29
C SER A 61 -10.96 5.62 -5.34
N VAL A 62 -11.18 4.52 -6.06
CA VAL A 62 -10.20 3.44 -6.25
C VAL A 62 -9.13 3.82 -7.27
N THR A 63 -9.51 4.51 -8.35
CA THR A 63 -8.55 5.10 -9.31
C THR A 63 -7.60 6.05 -8.59
N ASN A 64 -8.15 7.00 -7.82
CA ASN A 64 -7.37 7.92 -7.00
C ASN A 64 -6.47 7.18 -6.02
N ALA A 65 -6.91 6.05 -5.47
CA ALA A 65 -6.09 5.23 -4.58
C ALA A 65 -4.87 4.60 -5.29
N PHE A 66 -5.04 4.12 -6.54
CA PHE A 66 -3.91 3.65 -7.35
C PHE A 66 -2.91 4.77 -7.66
N ASP A 67 -3.42 5.94 -8.03
CA ASP A 67 -2.60 7.11 -8.33
C ASP A 67 -1.86 7.57 -7.05
N GLU A 68 -2.58 7.64 -5.93
CA GLU A 68 -2.02 7.95 -4.61
C GLU A 68 -0.85 7.02 -4.24
N LEU A 69 -0.99 5.71 -4.47
CA LEU A 69 0.07 4.73 -4.17
C LEU A 69 1.26 4.84 -5.13
N THR A 70 1.00 5.16 -6.39
CA THR A 70 2.03 5.32 -7.43
C THR A 70 2.85 6.57 -7.17
N ASP A 71 2.20 7.72 -6.94
CA ASP A 71 2.84 9.01 -6.64
C ASP A 71 3.71 8.95 -5.38
N ARG A 72 3.34 8.11 -4.42
CA ARG A 72 4.10 7.91 -3.17
C ARG A 72 5.21 6.87 -3.30
N GLY A 73 5.43 6.31 -4.49
CA GLY A 73 6.45 5.30 -4.74
C GLY A 73 6.25 4.01 -3.94
N LEU A 74 5.02 3.70 -3.51
CA LEU A 74 4.70 2.46 -2.80
C LEU A 74 4.39 1.32 -3.77
N ILE A 75 3.82 1.67 -4.93
CA ILE A 75 3.64 0.76 -6.05
C ILE A 75 4.19 1.37 -7.33
N CYS A 76 4.48 0.53 -8.31
CA CYS A 76 4.90 0.96 -9.64
C CYS A 76 4.14 0.16 -10.71
N CYS A 77 3.64 0.85 -11.74
CA CYS A 77 3.03 0.21 -12.90
C CYS A 77 4.14 -0.41 -13.77
N THR A 78 4.11 -1.73 -13.92
CA THR A 78 5.11 -2.49 -14.70
C THR A 78 4.68 -2.79 -16.12
N LYS A 79 3.37 -2.86 -16.36
CA LYS A 79 2.76 -2.93 -17.69
C LYS A 79 1.51 -2.08 -17.70
N ALA A 80 1.45 -1.16 -18.67
CA ALA A 80 0.27 -0.36 -18.91
C ALA A 80 -0.92 -1.25 -19.33
N ALA A 81 -2.14 -0.75 -19.12
CA ALA A 81 -3.31 -1.43 -19.65
C ALA A 81 -3.28 -1.41 -21.18
N HIS A 82 -3.70 -2.52 -21.79
CA HIS A 82 -3.93 -2.61 -23.23
C HIS A 82 -5.39 -2.97 -23.43
N PHE A 83 -6.13 -2.12 -24.17
CA PHE A 83 -7.53 -2.36 -24.49
C PHE A 83 -7.69 -2.50 -26.00
N GLU A 84 -8.23 -3.64 -26.44
CA GLU A 84 -8.48 -3.92 -27.85
C GLU A 84 -9.95 -4.29 -28.05
N VAL A 85 -10.67 -3.46 -28.82
CA VAL A 85 -12.14 -3.47 -28.95
C VAL A 85 -12.68 -4.78 -29.55
N LYS A 86 -11.87 -5.49 -30.37
CA LYS A 86 -12.29 -6.74 -31.06
C LYS A 86 -11.87 -8.02 -30.32
N ALA A 87 -11.18 -7.88 -29.19
CA ALA A 87 -10.53 -8.98 -28.51
C ALA A 87 -10.81 -8.85 -27.00
N ALA A 88 -12.03 -9.17 -26.59
CA ALA A 88 -12.41 -9.17 -25.17
C ALA A 88 -11.44 -10.01 -24.31
N ASP A 89 -10.82 -11.04 -24.89
CA ASP A 89 -9.82 -11.91 -24.23
C ASP A 89 -8.39 -11.32 -24.17
N HIS A 90 -8.10 -10.23 -24.88
CA HIS A 90 -6.78 -9.61 -24.93
C HIS A 90 -6.68 -8.27 -24.19
N SER A 91 -7.81 -7.77 -23.65
CA SER A 91 -7.80 -6.58 -22.80
C SER A 91 -7.13 -6.91 -21.46
N ARG A 92 -5.96 -6.34 -21.21
CA ARG A 92 -5.16 -6.57 -20.01
C ARG A 92 -5.20 -5.34 -19.12
N ALA A 93 -5.67 -5.49 -17.88
CA ALA A 93 -5.50 -4.46 -16.85
C ALA A 93 -4.01 -4.21 -16.53
N ARG A 94 -3.75 -3.11 -15.83
CA ARG A 94 -2.42 -2.71 -15.37
C ARG A 94 -1.81 -3.80 -14.47
N CYS A 95 -0.51 -4.03 -14.63
CA CYS A 95 0.26 -4.87 -13.72
C CYS A 95 1.09 -4.02 -12.76
N TRP A 96 1.10 -4.40 -11.49
CA TRP A 96 1.75 -3.63 -10.43
C TRP A 96 2.93 -4.37 -9.80
N LYS A 97 3.81 -3.59 -9.16
CA LYS A 97 4.93 -4.04 -8.32
C LYS A 97 4.87 -3.32 -6.99
N LEU A 98 5.07 -4.03 -5.88
CA LEU A 98 5.33 -3.43 -4.56
C LEU A 98 6.81 -3.04 -4.50
N THR A 99 7.11 -1.76 -4.26
CA THR A 99 8.47 -1.22 -4.41
C THR A 99 9.42 -1.64 -3.29
N TRP A 100 8.88 -2.05 -2.12
CA TRP A 100 9.67 -2.58 -1.00
C TRP A 100 9.98 -4.08 -1.08
N LYS A 101 9.48 -4.78 -2.11
CA LYS A 101 9.80 -6.19 -2.36
C LYS A 101 10.68 -6.32 -3.60
N ALA A 102 11.59 -7.29 -3.57
CA ALA A 102 12.39 -7.64 -4.74
C ALA A 102 11.47 -8.12 -5.88
N ALA A 103 11.91 -7.91 -7.13
CA ALA A 103 11.19 -8.36 -8.32
C ALA A 103 12.21 -8.79 -9.39
N ASN A 104 12.01 -9.94 -10.03
CA ASN A 104 12.85 -10.44 -11.13
C ASN A 104 14.37 -10.36 -10.86
N ARG A 105 14.82 -10.85 -9.70
CA ARG A 105 16.23 -10.81 -9.24
C ARG A 105 16.82 -9.41 -9.08
N ARG A 106 15.99 -8.37 -9.12
CA ARG A 106 16.39 -7.00 -8.77
C ARG A 106 16.03 -6.72 -7.32
N PRO A 107 16.87 -5.97 -6.59
CA PRO A 107 16.55 -5.55 -5.23
C PRO A 107 15.28 -4.66 -5.21
N PRO A 108 14.65 -4.51 -4.04
CA PRO A 108 13.59 -3.50 -3.84
C PRO A 108 14.05 -2.12 -4.34
N SER A 109 13.18 -1.39 -5.04
CA SER A 109 13.50 -0.03 -5.49
C SER A 109 13.29 1.01 -4.39
N ASP A 110 12.45 0.71 -3.39
CA ASP A 110 12.23 1.55 -2.21
C ASP A 110 11.93 3.04 -2.52
N GLU A 111 11.28 3.30 -3.67
CA GLU A 111 10.98 4.65 -4.18
C GLU A 111 10.25 5.54 -3.14
N TRP A 112 9.44 4.91 -2.30
CA TRP A 112 8.75 5.53 -1.17
C TRP A 112 9.66 6.27 -0.17
N ARG A 113 10.96 5.95 -0.12
CA ARG A 113 11.93 6.63 0.76
C ARG A 113 12.20 8.07 0.34
N ALA A 114 12.10 8.37 -0.96
CA ALA A 114 12.34 9.71 -1.49
C ALA A 114 11.07 10.58 -1.45
N TYR A 115 9.92 10.02 -1.12
CA TYR A 115 8.67 10.77 -1.07
C TYR A 115 8.67 11.76 0.09
N CYS A 116 8.39 13.02 -0.24
CA CYS A 116 8.08 14.09 0.70
C CYS A 116 6.70 14.64 0.33
N ALA A 117 5.79 14.76 1.30
CA ALA A 117 4.47 15.28 1.01
C ALA A 117 4.57 16.78 0.65
N PRO A 118 3.84 17.27 -0.37
CA PRO A 118 3.87 18.69 -0.70
C PRO A 118 3.49 19.55 0.51
N PRO A 119 4.20 20.67 0.78
CA PRO A 119 3.86 21.58 1.86
C PRO A 119 2.40 22.02 1.80
N ASP A 120 1.79 22.23 2.97
CA ASP A 120 0.40 22.68 3.13
C ASP A 120 -0.70 21.82 2.45
N SER A 121 -0.34 20.63 1.98
CA SER A 121 -1.30 19.70 1.39
C SER A 121 -2.07 18.87 2.44
N GLY A 122 -3.24 18.36 2.05
CA GLY A 122 -3.97 17.37 2.84
C GLY A 122 -3.17 16.09 3.10
N ALA A 123 -2.24 15.74 2.19
CA ALA A 123 -1.31 14.62 2.35
C ALA A 123 -0.30 14.91 3.48
N ALA A 124 0.33 16.08 3.50
CA ALA A 124 1.24 16.50 4.57
C ALA A 124 0.53 16.58 5.93
N LYS A 125 -0.69 17.12 5.97
CA LYS A 125 -1.52 17.15 7.20
C LYS A 125 -1.80 15.74 7.73
N ARG A 126 -2.18 14.80 6.86
CA ARG A 126 -2.38 13.38 7.22
C ARG A 126 -1.11 12.74 7.74
N ALA A 127 0.00 12.94 7.04
CA ALA A 127 1.30 12.38 7.41
C ALA A 127 1.75 12.86 8.79
N ARG A 128 1.76 14.18 9.01
CA ARG A 128 2.10 14.82 10.29
C ARG A 128 1.27 14.27 11.45
N ARG A 129 -0.07 14.23 11.30
CA ARG A 129 -0.97 13.70 12.35
C ARG A 129 -0.69 12.22 12.63
N GLY A 130 -0.46 11.44 11.58
CA GLY A 130 -0.18 10.02 11.69
C GLY A 130 1.14 9.71 12.38
N MET A 131 2.21 10.40 12.01
CA MET A 131 3.52 10.26 12.63
C MET A 131 3.51 10.73 14.09
N ALA A 132 2.83 11.85 14.39
CA ALA A 132 2.66 12.32 15.77
C ALA A 132 1.93 11.28 16.64
N ALA A 133 0.92 10.60 16.11
CA ALA A 133 0.24 9.52 16.83
C ALA A 133 1.17 8.33 17.11
N LEU A 134 1.97 7.91 16.13
CA LEU A 134 2.97 6.85 16.32
C LEU A 134 4.03 7.24 17.36
N LYS A 135 4.48 8.49 17.37
CA LYS A 135 5.43 9.00 18.37
C LYS A 135 4.84 8.94 19.78
N ARG A 136 3.57 9.35 19.95
CA ARG A 136 2.87 9.25 21.25
C ARG A 136 2.76 7.80 21.73
N TYR A 137 2.42 6.87 20.83
CA TYR A 137 2.39 5.45 21.15
C TYR A 137 3.77 4.93 21.56
N GLY A 138 4.81 5.25 20.79
CA GLY A 138 6.19 4.86 21.11
C GLY A 138 6.65 5.39 22.47
N TYR A 139 6.33 6.64 22.80
CA TYR A 139 6.62 7.21 24.12
C TYR A 139 5.84 6.52 25.25
N ALA A 140 4.56 6.22 25.05
CA ALA A 140 3.76 5.49 26.02
C ALA A 140 4.33 4.08 26.27
N LEU A 141 4.76 3.39 25.21
CA LEU A 141 5.42 2.09 25.29
C LEU A 141 6.74 2.18 26.08
N SER A 142 7.63 3.12 25.73
CA SER A 142 8.91 3.27 26.44
C SER A 142 8.76 3.70 27.91
N ALA A 143 7.70 4.45 28.20
CA ALA A 143 7.39 4.89 29.56
C ALA A 143 6.60 3.85 30.38
N HIS A 144 6.38 2.64 29.86
CA HIS A 144 5.62 1.57 30.50
C HIS A 144 4.20 2.02 30.93
N ARG A 145 3.59 2.93 30.15
CA ARG A 145 2.24 3.48 30.41
C ARG A 145 1.14 2.74 29.64
N LEU A 146 1.50 1.70 28.90
CA LEU A 146 0.53 0.83 28.24
C LEU A 146 0.19 -0.33 29.17
N PRO A 147 -1.08 -0.78 29.22
CA PRO A 147 -1.44 -1.94 30.02
C PRO A 147 -0.64 -3.15 29.56
N VAL A 148 0.05 -3.81 30.48
CA VAL A 148 0.67 -5.11 30.23
C VAL A 148 -0.46 -6.13 30.24
N LEU A 149 -0.59 -6.91 29.17
CA LEU A 149 -1.44 -8.10 29.23
C LEU A 149 -0.75 -9.07 30.17
N GLU A 150 -1.33 -9.29 31.35
CA GLU A 150 -0.88 -10.37 32.22
C GLU A 150 -1.00 -11.66 31.40
N THR A 151 0.14 -12.30 31.17
CA THR A 151 0.16 -13.58 30.47
C THR A 151 -0.48 -14.56 31.44
N ILE A 152 -1.66 -15.07 31.10
CA ILE A 152 -2.28 -16.14 31.88
C ILE A 152 -1.34 -17.35 31.71
N THR A 153 -0.48 -17.58 32.69
CA THR A 153 0.23 -18.85 32.86
C THR A 153 -0.81 -19.87 33.30
N GLU A 154 -1.29 -20.67 32.35
CA GLU A 154 -1.88 -21.99 32.63
C GLU A 154 -0.79 -23.07 32.60
#